data_AF-A0A7K3G2I0-F1
#
_entry.id   AF-A0A7K3G2I0-F1
#
_cell.length_a   1.000
_cell.length_b   1.000
_cell.length_c   1.000
_cell.angle_alpha   90.00
_cell.angle_beta   90.00
_cell.angle_gamma   90.00
#
_symmetry.space_group_name_H-M   'P 1'
#
loop_
_entity.id
_entity.type
_entity.pdbx_description
1 polymer ?
#
loop_
_entity_poly.entity_id
_entity_poly.type
_entity_poly.pdbx_seq_one_letter_code
_entity_poly.pdbx_strand_id
1 'polypeptide(L)' 'MALLGGGFSTDDDGLLDDWVLEQVRASRPKVCFVPTASGDASAYVEQFLTAYQARSCESSVLQLFRRDLDDNDLRSFLGP' A
#
# COMPACT_ATOMS: atom_id res chain seq x y z
N MET A 1 -5.55 14.14 -2.04
CA MET A 1 -5.90 13.90 -0.63
C MET A 1 -4.62 13.62 0.13
N ALA A 2 -4.50 14.10 1.36
CA ALA A 2 -3.38 13.78 2.25
C ALA A 2 -3.96 13.39 3.60
N LEU A 3 -3.48 12.29 4.15
CA LEU A 3 -3.82 11.77 5.48
C LEU A 3 -2.48 11.59 6.21
N LEU A 4 -2.42 12.02 7.47
CA LEU A 4 -1.19 11.98 8.27
C LEU A 4 -1.42 11.05 9.47
N GLY A 5 -0.66 9.96 9.54
CA GLY A 5 -0.89 8.90 10.52
C GLY A 5 -2.20 8.12 10.28
N GLY A 6 -2.45 7.11 11.10
CA GLY A 6 -3.67 6.29 11.05
C GLY A 6 -3.65 5.14 10.03
N GLY A 7 -4.83 4.58 9.78
CA GLY A 7 -5.06 3.43 8.92
C GLY A 7 -4.40 2.17 9.47
N PHE A 8 -4.04 1.26 8.58
CA PHE A 8 -3.45 -0.04 8.94
C PHE A 8 -2.21 0.04 9.86
N SER A 9 -1.54 1.21 9.91
CA SER A 9 -0.31 1.42 10.65
C SER A 9 -0.51 1.61 12.15
N THR A 10 -1.60 2.28 12.56
CA THR A 10 -1.77 2.79 13.92
C THR A 10 -3.22 2.77 14.42
N ASP A 11 -4.21 2.56 13.54
CA ASP A 11 -5.62 2.45 13.94
C ASP A 11 -5.99 0.98 14.16
N ASP A 12 -6.71 0.71 15.26
CA ASP A 12 -7.19 -0.64 15.60
C ASP A 12 -8.48 -1.03 14.86
N ASP A 13 -9.26 -0.05 14.38
CA ASP A 13 -10.60 -0.25 13.81
C ASP A 13 -10.63 -0.38 12.27
N GLY A 14 -9.58 0.05 11.58
CA GLY A 14 -9.47 0.00 10.13
C GLY A 14 -10.39 0.95 9.35
N LEU A 15 -11.11 1.86 10.03
CA LEU A 15 -12.11 2.73 9.42
C LEU A 15 -11.51 3.66 8.36
N LEU A 16 -10.28 4.13 8.60
CA LEU A 16 -9.60 5.02 7.65
C LEU A 16 -9.26 4.31 6.34
N ASP A 17 -8.80 3.06 6.41
CA ASP A 17 -8.47 2.30 5.20
C ASP A 17 -9.74 2.02 4.38
N ASP A 18 -10.83 1.63 5.05
CA ASP A 18 -12.11 1.34 4.40
C ASP A 18 -12.67 2.59 3.72
N TRP A 19 -12.65 3.73 4.43
CA TRP A 19 -13.06 5.01 3.88
C TRP A 19 -12.24 5.41 2.64
N VAL A 20 -10.92 5.18 2.65
CA VAL A 20 -10.05 5.44 1.49
C VAL A 20 -10.45 4.56 0.30
N LEU A 21 -10.73 3.27 0.53
CA LEU A 21 -11.16 2.35 -0.53
C LEU A 21 -12.51 2.77 -1.14
N GLU A 22 -13.45 3.24 -0.32
CA GLU A 22 -14.77 3.72 -0.77
C GLU A 22 -14.68 4.96 -1.69
N GLN A 23 -13.58 5.72 -1.65
CA GLN A 23 -13.39 6.86 -2.56
C GLN A 23 -13.08 6.43 -4.00
N VAL A 24 -12.74 5.15 -4.22
CA VAL A 24 -12.36 4.62 -5.53
C VAL A 24 -13.57 4.01 -6.23
N ARG A 25 -13.82 4.42 -7.48
CA ARG A 25 -14.97 3.92 -8.26
C ARG A 25 -14.83 2.47 -8.73
N ALA A 26 -13.62 1.92 -8.72
CA ALA A 26 -13.35 0.56 -9.13
C ALA A 26 -13.88 -0.42 -8.08
N SER A 27 -14.57 -1.49 -8.52
CA SER A 27 -15.08 -2.53 -7.62
C SER A 27 -13.99 -3.34 -6.92
N ARG A 28 -12.78 -3.34 -7.47
CA ARG A 28 -11.58 -3.95 -6.87
C ARG A 28 -10.39 -3.01 -7.07
N PRO A 29 -10.21 -1.99 -6.21
CA PRO A 29 -9.15 -1.00 -6.35
C PRO A 29 -7.77 -1.63 -6.18
N LYS A 30 -6.78 -1.10 -6.92
CA LYS A 30 -5.36 -1.42 -6.73
C LYS A 30 -4.79 -0.52 -5.64
N VAL A 31 -4.13 -1.11 -4.65
CA VAL A 31 -3.49 -0.40 -3.53
C VAL A 31 -2.02 -0.77 -3.51
N CYS A 32 -1.16 0.21 -3.78
CA CYS A 32 0.28 0.03 -3.73
C CYS A 32 0.85 0.69 -2.48
N PHE A 33 1.46 -0.09 -1.60
CA PHE A 33 2.19 0.42 -0.44
C PHE A 33 3.65 0.68 -0.78
N VAL A 34 4.15 1.87 -0.42
CA VAL A 34 5.52 2.33 -0.66
C VAL A 34 6.22 2.54 0.70
N PRO A 35 6.86 1.51 1.28
CA PRO A 35 7.39 1.53 2.65
C PRO A 35 8.71 2.28 2.83
N THR A 36 9.15 3.05 1.83
CA THR A 36 10.47 3.69 1.78
C THR A 36 10.79 4.54 3.01
N ALA A 37 9.78 5.19 3.62
CA ALA A 37 9.94 6.00 4.82
C ALA A 37 10.45 5.19 6.04
N SER A 38 10.16 3.88 6.07
CA SER A 38 10.61 2.96 7.12
C SER A 38 11.92 2.24 6.78
N GLY A 39 12.50 2.50 5.60
CA GLY A 39 13.61 1.70 5.09
C GLY A 39 13.20 0.33 4.54
N ASP A 40 11.98 0.21 4.02
CA ASP A 40 11.38 -1.05 3.54
C ASP A 40 11.31 -2.15 4.62
N ALA A 41 11.01 -1.77 5.86
CA ALA A 41 10.95 -2.70 7.00
C ALA A 41 9.95 -3.83 6.74
N SER A 42 10.41 -5.09 6.85
CA SER A 42 9.59 -6.28 6.57
C SER A 42 8.34 -6.35 7.45
N ALA A 43 8.47 -6.01 8.74
CA ALA A 43 7.34 -5.98 9.66
C ALA A 43 6.24 -5.01 9.20
N TYR A 44 6.60 -3.89 8.57
CA TYR A 44 5.62 -2.91 8.11
C TYR A 44 4.94 -3.33 6.81
N VAL A 45 5.70 -4.01 5.94
CA VAL A 45 5.16 -4.69 4.77
C VAL A 45 4.15 -5.77 5.17
N GLU A 46 4.51 -6.62 6.14
CA GLU A 46 3.63 -7.66 6.68
C GLU A 46 2.35 -7.06 7.28
N GLN A 47 2.48 -6.00 8.08
CA GLN A 47 1.33 -5.29 8.66
C GLN A 47 0.36 -4.78 7.58
N PHE A 48 0.89 -4.15 6.51
CA PHE A 48 0.09 -3.71 5.37
C PHE A 48 -0.63 -4.88 4.69
N LEU A 49 0.11 -5.94 4.34
CA LEU A 49 -0.45 -7.09 3.64
C LEU A 49 -1.53 -7.79 4.47
N THR A 50 -1.33 -7.97 5.77
CA THR A 50 -2.33 -8.54 6.68
C THR A 50 -3.59 -7.69 6.72
N ALA A 51 -3.47 -6.37 6.84
CA ALA A 51 -4.62 -5.48 6.91
C ALA A 51 -5.41 -5.43 5.59
N TYR A 52 -4.72 -5.44 4.44
CA TYR A 52 -5.37 -5.31 3.14
C TYR A 52 -5.82 -6.65 2.52
N GLN A 53 -5.30 -7.79 2.98
CA GLN A 53 -5.72 -9.12 2.52
C GLN A 53 -7.21 -9.39 2.78
N ALA A 54 -7.76 -8.87 3.88
CA ALA A 54 -9.17 -9.04 4.22
C ALA A 54 -10.12 -8.16 3.39
N ARG A 55 -9.57 -7.17 2.66
CA ARG A 55 -10.35 -6.15 1.93
C ARG A 55 -10.48 -6.53 0.46
N SER A 56 -11.57 -6.10 -0.17
CA SER A 56 -11.85 -6.37 -1.59
C SER A 56 -11.01 -5.49 -2.52
N CYS A 57 -9.69 -5.67 -2.50
CA CYS A 57 -8.73 -4.90 -3.28
C CYS A 57 -7.66 -5.79 -3.92
N GLU A 58 -6.76 -5.20 -4.68
CA GLU A 58 -5.52 -5.80 -5.16
C GLU A 58 -4.36 -5.05 -4.50
N SER A 59 -3.75 -5.66 -3.48
CA SER A 59 -2.64 -5.07 -2.73
C SER A 59 -1.30 -5.42 -3.38
N SER A 60 -0.43 -4.43 -3.52
CA SER A 60 0.96 -4.59 -3.96
C SER A 60 1.91 -3.76 -3.08
N VAL A 61 3.20 -4.11 -3.11
CA VAL A 61 4.25 -3.45 -2.33
C VAL A 61 5.38 -3.07 -3.28
N LEU A 62 5.78 -1.81 -3.26
CA LEU A 62 6.88 -1.28 -4.06
C LEU A 62 7.99 -0.77 -3.15
N GLN A 63 9.06 -1.57 -3.02
CA GLN A 63 10.24 -1.26 -2.22
C GLN A 63 11.23 -0.41 -3.05
N LEU A 64 11.60 0.76 -2.54
CA LEU A 64 12.47 1.71 -3.23
C LEU A 64 13.68 2.13 -2.40
N PHE A 65 13.78 1.72 -1.13
CA PHE A 65 14.84 2.17 -0.23
C PHE A 65 16.22 1.68 -0.70
N ARG A 66 16.28 0.43 -1.17
CA ARG A 66 17.53 -0.18 -1.66
C ARG A 66 17.90 0.22 -3.08
N ARG A 67 16.96 0.80 -3.85
CA ARG A 67 17.13 1.18 -5.26
C ARG A 67 17.58 0.03 -6.16
N ASP A 68 17.05 -1.17 -5.90
CA ASP A 68 17.36 -2.38 -6.66
C ASP A 68 16.65 -2.44 -8.02
N LEU A 69 15.63 -1.60 -8.24
CA LEU A 69 14.84 -1.52 -9.47
C LEU A 69 15.34 -0.42 -10.39
N ASP A 70 15.48 -0.71 -11.67
CA ASP A 70 15.75 0.30 -12.69
C ASP A 70 14.45 0.92 -13.25
N ASP A 71 14.59 1.89 -14.17
CA ASP A 71 13.46 2.58 -14.80
C ASP A 71 12.53 1.63 -15.55
N ASN A 72 13.06 0.56 -16.14
CA ASN A 72 12.28 -0.42 -16.89
C ASN A 72 11.51 -1.35 -15.94
N ASP A 73 12.14 -1.78 -14.86
CA ASP A 73 11.49 -2.57 -13.80
C ASP A 73 10.33 -1.80 -13.16
N LEU A 74 10.54 -0.52 -12.85
CA LEU A 74 9.50 0.36 -12.30
C LEU A 74 8.31 0.52 -13.24
N ARG A 75 8.57 0.74 -14.54
CA ARG A 75 7.51 0.82 -15.55
C ARG A 75 6.75 -0.48 -15.69
N SER A 76 7.46 -1.62 -15.63
CA SER A 76 6.84 -2.94 -15.69
C SER A 76 5.91 -3.18 -14.49
N PHE A 77 6.34 -2.78 -13.29
CA PHE A 77 5.55 -2.92 -12.06
C PHE A 77 4.24 -2.12 -12.09
N LEU A 78 4.27 -0.88 -12.59
CA LEU A 78 3.09 -0.01 -12.64
C LEU A 78 2.06 -0.47 -13.70
N GLY A 79 2.49 -1.27 -14.66
CA GLY A 79 1.69 -1.65 -15.83
C GLY A 79 1.48 -0.49 -16.81
N PRO A 80 0.93 -0.79 -18.01
CA PRO A 80 0.41 0.22 -18.92
C PRO A 80 -0.89 0.87 -18.42
#